data_AF-A0A959SI09-F1
#
_entry.id   AF-A0A959SI09-F1
#
_cell.length_a   1.000
_cell.length_b   1.000
_cell.length_c   1.000
_cell.angle_alpha   90.00
_cell.angle_beta   90.00
_cell.angle_gamma   90.00
#
_symmetry.space_group_name_H-M   'P 1'
#
loop_
_entity.id
_entity.type
_entity.pdbx_description
1 polymer ?
#
loop_
_entity_poly.entity_id
_entity_poly.type
_entity_poly.pdbx_seq_one_letter_code
_entity_poly.pdbx_strand_id
1 'polypeptide(L)'
;MSARLLPIPFAALLLTGCLREELPVDPAPRGEATQLQVCMGPGYQDQLWIDLGTGTVVATNPKGAWDLAFDSKPDGWHIWLNGSKLMTAWNIGAVDITQPADTAGMHDARRIDAPSGHPDSTAFGNAWGSGDVFVVDLGFSAFGLPLGLRKVRPEAVDADACTFTVANLDGSNVRQVIVPKDPTCGHTYFTFTNDAVVA
;
A
#
# COMPACT_ATOMS: atom_id res chain seq x y z
N MET A 1 56.02 10.62 -38.96
CA MET A 1 54.99 10.32 -37.93
C MET A 1 55.27 8.93 -37.39
N SER A 2 55.89 8.83 -36.21
CA SER A 2 56.19 7.54 -35.57
C SER A 2 55.15 7.30 -34.49
N ALA A 3 54.26 6.35 -34.73
CA ALA A 3 53.23 5.94 -33.78
C ALA A 3 53.90 5.19 -32.63
N ARG A 4 53.86 5.78 -31.42
CA ARG A 4 54.25 5.09 -30.18
C ARG A 4 53.15 4.09 -29.83
N LEU A 5 53.42 2.81 -30.07
CA LEU A 5 52.58 1.70 -29.64
C LEU A 5 52.61 1.59 -28.11
N LEU A 6 51.45 1.82 -27.49
CA LEU A 6 51.22 1.73 -26.05
C LEU A 6 51.30 0.24 -25.63
N PRO A 7 52.06 -0.14 -24.58
CA PRO A 7 52.19 -1.53 -24.16
C PRO A 7 50.98 -1.93 -23.30
N ILE A 8 49.84 -2.21 -23.95
CA ILE A 8 48.59 -2.58 -23.27
C ILE A 8 48.46 -4.09 -22.90
N PRO A 9 49.17 -5.09 -23.49
CA PRO A 9 48.78 -6.49 -23.25
C PRO A 9 49.24 -7.07 -21.91
N PHE A 10 50.14 -6.41 -21.16
CA PHE A 10 50.68 -6.98 -19.90
C PHE A 10 49.82 -6.69 -18.66
N ALA A 11 49.02 -5.61 -18.68
CA ALA A 11 48.18 -5.22 -17.54
C ALA A 11 46.93 -6.12 -17.38
N ALA A 12 46.48 -6.78 -18.47
CA ALA A 12 45.30 -7.63 -18.46
C ALA A 12 45.49 -8.97 -17.72
N LEU A 13 46.74 -9.41 -17.53
CA LEU A 13 47.07 -10.69 -16.88
C LEU A 13 47.04 -10.64 -15.34
N LEU A 14 46.91 -9.45 -14.74
CA LEU A 14 46.90 -9.28 -13.28
C LEU A 14 45.49 -9.29 -12.66
N LEU A 15 44.44 -9.46 -13.46
CA LEU A 15 43.05 -9.47 -13.01
C LEU A 15 42.47 -10.88 -12.77
N THR A 16 43.28 -11.93 -12.83
CA THR A 16 42.84 -13.29 -12.46
C THR A 16 42.86 -13.44 -10.94
N GLY A 17 41.85 -12.91 -10.27
CA GLY A 17 41.59 -13.25 -8.87
C GLY A 17 41.12 -14.70 -8.77
N CYS A 18 41.94 -15.60 -8.20
CA CYS A 18 41.45 -16.88 -7.72
C CYS A 18 40.48 -16.58 -6.57
N LEU A 19 39.17 -16.66 -6.82
CA LEU A 19 38.24 -16.90 -5.72
C LEU A 19 38.68 -18.18 -5.02
N ARG A 20 38.96 -18.08 -3.72
CA ARG A 20 39.29 -19.24 -2.90
C ARG A 20 38.11 -20.21 -2.99
N GLU A 21 38.38 -21.47 -3.30
CA GLU A 21 37.34 -22.51 -3.24
C GLU A 21 36.70 -22.47 -1.86
N GLU A 22 35.41 -22.14 -1.81
CA GLU A 22 34.64 -22.27 -0.59
C GLU A 22 34.32 -23.75 -0.41
N LEU A 23 34.68 -24.30 0.75
CA LEU A 23 34.24 -25.64 1.14
C LEU A 23 32.72 -25.58 1.35
N PRO A 24 31.94 -26.45 0.68
CA PRO A 24 30.51 -26.52 0.92
C PRO A 24 30.25 -26.76 2.41
N VAL A 25 29.44 -25.91 3.02
CA VAL A 25 28.91 -26.17 4.38
C VAL A 25 27.88 -27.29 4.23
N ASP A 26 28.01 -28.33 5.06
CA ASP A 26 27.01 -29.40 5.09
C ASP A 26 25.62 -28.81 5.33
N PRO A 27 24.59 -29.25 4.58
CA PRO A 27 23.23 -28.79 4.83
C PRO A 27 22.86 -29.04 6.29
N ALA A 28 22.30 -28.02 6.94
CA ALA A 28 21.73 -28.20 8.27
C ALA A 28 20.72 -29.36 8.23
N PRO A 29 20.76 -30.32 9.19
CA PRO A 29 19.77 -31.38 9.24
C PRO A 29 18.39 -30.75 9.39
N ARG A 30 17.56 -30.86 8.34
CA ARG A 30 16.19 -30.34 8.38
C ARG A 30 15.38 -31.27 9.27
N GLY A 31 14.65 -30.69 10.23
CA GLY A 31 13.66 -31.43 11.00
C GLY A 31 12.42 -31.78 10.17
N GLU A 32 11.47 -32.46 10.79
CA GLU A 32 10.14 -32.70 10.22
C GLU A 32 9.41 -31.36 10.00
N ALA A 33 8.78 -31.21 8.84
CA ALA A 33 7.99 -30.02 8.53
C ALA A 33 6.51 -30.26 8.88
N THR A 34 5.90 -29.32 9.61
CA THR A 34 4.44 -29.28 9.79
C THR A 34 3.81 -28.59 8.60
N GLN A 35 2.83 -29.23 7.95
CA GLN A 35 2.08 -28.65 6.84
C GLN A 35 0.71 -28.19 7.33
N LEU A 36 0.34 -26.97 6.94
CA LEU A 36 -0.99 -26.41 7.18
C LEU A 36 -1.59 -26.00 5.83
N GLN A 37 -2.80 -26.48 5.55
CA GLN A 37 -3.59 -26.06 4.41
C GLN A 37 -4.77 -25.22 4.90
N VAL A 38 -4.93 -24.02 4.35
CA VAL A 38 -6.02 -23.11 4.69
C VAL A 38 -6.84 -22.76 3.45
N CYS A 39 -8.13 -22.52 3.64
CA CYS A 39 -9.04 -22.11 2.56
C CYS A 39 -9.21 -20.59 2.60
N MET A 40 -8.83 -19.90 1.52
CA MET A 40 -9.03 -18.45 1.34
C MET A 40 -10.28 -18.12 0.50
N GLY A 41 -11.07 -19.16 0.22
CA GLY A 41 -12.23 -19.10 -0.66
C GLY A 41 -11.90 -19.11 -2.15
N PRO A 42 -12.91 -19.33 -3.00
CA PRO A 42 -12.72 -19.53 -4.44
C PRO A 42 -12.21 -18.27 -5.17
N GLY A 43 -12.47 -17.08 -4.63
CA GLY A 43 -11.99 -15.81 -5.18
C GLY A 43 -10.80 -15.21 -4.43
N TYR A 44 -10.16 -15.98 -3.55
CA TYR A 44 -9.19 -15.46 -2.58
C TYR A 44 -9.76 -14.26 -1.81
N GLN A 45 -11.06 -14.32 -1.49
CA GLN A 45 -11.78 -13.20 -0.94
C GLN A 45 -11.46 -12.97 0.54
N ASP A 46 -10.85 -13.95 1.20
CA ASP A 46 -10.59 -13.93 2.63
C ASP A 46 -9.08 -13.76 2.92
N GLN A 47 -8.79 -12.83 3.83
CA GLN A 47 -7.50 -12.69 4.50
C GLN A 47 -7.52 -13.55 5.77
N LEU A 48 -6.44 -14.27 6.03
CA LEU A 48 -6.31 -15.20 7.15
C LEU A 48 -5.12 -14.83 8.02
N TRP A 49 -5.32 -14.90 9.34
CA TRP A 49 -4.26 -14.74 10.33
C TRP A 49 -4.02 -16.09 10.99
N ILE A 50 -2.77 -16.56 10.94
CA ILE A 50 -2.39 -17.90 11.36
C ILE A 50 -1.40 -17.79 12.52
N ASP A 51 -1.70 -18.47 13.62
CA ASP A 51 -0.72 -18.74 14.68
C ASP A 51 0.15 -19.92 14.24
N LEU A 52 1.43 -19.65 13.98
CA LEU A 52 2.39 -20.66 13.52
C LEU A 52 2.78 -21.65 14.63
N GLY A 53 2.63 -21.28 15.91
CA GLY A 53 2.96 -22.16 17.04
C GLY A 53 1.92 -23.25 17.23
N THR A 54 0.64 -22.93 17.02
CA THR A 54 -0.46 -23.89 17.11
C THR A 54 -0.88 -24.45 15.75
N GLY A 55 -0.50 -23.80 14.64
CA GLY A 55 -0.94 -24.15 13.30
C GLY A 55 -2.42 -23.86 13.05
N THR A 56 -3.01 -22.88 13.75
CA THR A 56 -4.45 -22.57 13.67
C THR A 56 -4.72 -21.19 13.08
N VAL A 57 -5.79 -21.08 12.29
CA VAL A 57 -6.34 -19.78 11.89
C VAL A 57 -6.98 -19.12 13.12
N VAL A 58 -6.50 -17.93 13.49
CA VAL A 58 -6.99 -17.16 14.65
C VAL A 58 -7.96 -16.04 14.25
N ALA A 59 -7.94 -15.62 12.98
CA ALA A 59 -8.92 -14.70 12.42
C ALA A 59 -9.07 -14.88 10.90
N THR A 60 -10.26 -14.55 10.41
CA THR A 60 -10.61 -14.54 8.98
C THR A 60 -11.43 -13.29 8.70
N ASN A 61 -10.98 -12.47 7.75
CA ASN A 61 -11.67 -11.24 7.37
C ASN A 61 -11.81 -11.15 5.84
N PRO A 62 -12.90 -10.57 5.31
CA PRO A 62 -12.98 -10.27 3.89
C PRO A 62 -11.88 -9.28 3.50
N LYS A 63 -11.14 -9.56 2.42
CA LYS A 63 -10.08 -8.68 1.90
C LYS A 63 -10.60 -7.27 1.61
N GLY A 64 -11.87 -7.16 1.23
CA GLY A 64 -12.55 -5.92 0.88
C GLY A 64 -13.24 -5.21 2.04
N ALA A 65 -13.03 -5.65 3.29
CA ALA A 65 -13.71 -5.08 4.46
C ALA A 65 -13.38 -3.60 4.72
N TRP A 66 -12.25 -3.11 4.20
CA TRP A 66 -11.78 -1.75 4.37
C TRP A 66 -11.26 -1.15 3.05
N ASP A 67 -11.11 0.16 3.01
CA ASP A 67 -10.65 0.94 1.86
C ASP A 67 -9.40 1.75 2.18
N LEU A 68 -9.45 2.52 3.27
CA LEU A 68 -8.35 3.34 3.76
C LEU A 68 -7.96 2.87 5.16
N ALA A 69 -6.66 2.81 5.41
CA ALA A 69 -6.11 2.64 6.75
C ALA A 69 -5.42 3.94 7.19
N PHE A 70 -5.60 4.30 8.45
CA PHE A 70 -5.00 5.47 9.07
C PHE A 70 -4.07 5.05 10.20
N ASP A 71 -2.99 5.79 10.40
CA ASP A 71 -2.07 5.57 11.51
C ASP A 71 -2.78 5.86 12.84
N SER A 72 -2.76 4.90 13.76
CA SER A 72 -3.42 5.07 15.07
C SER A 72 -2.52 5.67 16.14
N LYS A 73 -1.23 5.89 15.84
CA LYS A 73 -0.33 6.57 16.77
C LYS A 73 -0.71 8.05 16.91
N PRO A 74 -0.58 8.66 18.09
CA PRO A 74 -0.88 10.08 18.28
C PRO A 74 -0.14 11.00 17.30
N ASP A 75 1.12 10.72 16.99
CA ASP A 75 1.95 11.47 16.04
C ASP A 75 1.88 10.94 14.59
N GLY A 76 1.19 9.82 14.38
CA GLY A 76 1.01 9.19 13.07
C GLY A 76 0.07 9.98 12.17
N TRP A 77 0.36 10.03 10.87
CA TRP A 77 -0.43 10.79 9.89
C TRP A 77 -0.66 10.04 8.57
N HIS A 78 -0.05 8.88 8.40
CA HIS A 78 -0.07 8.17 7.13
C HIS A 78 -1.47 7.65 6.80
N ILE A 79 -1.77 7.66 5.50
CA ILE A 79 -2.97 7.05 4.91
C ILE A 79 -2.49 5.98 3.94
N TRP A 80 -3.04 4.77 4.07
CA TRP A 80 -2.78 3.66 3.15
C TRP A 80 -4.05 3.27 2.40
N LEU A 81 -3.85 2.83 1.16
CA LEU A 81 -4.84 2.20 0.31
C LEU A 81 -4.92 0.70 0.61
N ASN A 82 -6.11 0.12 0.41
CA ASN A 82 -6.23 -1.32 0.42
C ASN A 82 -5.65 -1.96 -0.86
N GLY A 83 -4.38 -2.34 -0.80
CA GLY A 83 -3.68 -3.01 -1.89
C GLY A 83 -4.32 -4.33 -2.35
N SER A 84 -5.06 -5.03 -1.48
CA SER A 84 -5.75 -6.29 -1.85
C SER A 84 -6.89 -6.11 -2.85
N LYS A 85 -7.37 -4.85 -2.97
CA LYS A 85 -8.38 -4.41 -3.94
C LYS A 85 -7.75 -3.81 -5.20
N LEU A 86 -6.42 -3.68 -5.27
CA LEU A 86 -5.71 -2.96 -6.33
C LEU A 86 -6.09 -1.47 -6.41
N MET A 87 -6.31 -0.85 -5.26
CA MET A 87 -6.63 0.58 -5.18
C MET A 87 -5.46 1.45 -5.64
N THR A 88 -5.79 2.61 -6.22
CA THR A 88 -4.80 3.63 -6.61
C THR A 88 -5.31 5.02 -6.23
N ALA A 89 -4.41 5.98 -6.06
CA ALA A 89 -4.77 7.38 -5.85
C ALA A 89 -4.01 8.31 -6.79
N TRP A 90 -4.69 9.33 -7.29
CA TRP A 90 -4.10 10.37 -8.13
C TRP A 90 -4.41 11.74 -7.54
N ASN A 91 -3.36 12.46 -7.12
CA ASN A 91 -3.47 13.84 -6.66
C ASN A 91 -3.73 14.76 -7.87
N ILE A 92 -4.90 15.40 -7.91
CA ILE A 92 -5.30 16.36 -8.95
C ILE A 92 -5.08 17.83 -8.53
N GLY A 93 -4.43 18.04 -7.38
CA GLY A 93 -4.07 19.33 -6.82
C GLY A 93 -5.20 19.99 -6.01
N ALA A 94 -4.92 21.20 -5.53
CA ALA A 94 -5.87 22.02 -4.79
C ALA A 94 -6.99 22.55 -5.70
N VAL A 95 -8.04 21.73 -5.85
CA VAL A 95 -9.23 22.03 -6.64
C VAL A 95 -10.49 22.00 -5.78
N ASP A 96 -11.57 22.58 -6.29
CA ASP A 96 -12.87 22.52 -5.63
C ASP A 96 -13.45 21.10 -5.71
N ILE A 97 -13.58 20.43 -4.55
CA ILE A 97 -14.12 19.08 -4.45
C ILE A 97 -15.61 18.99 -4.84
N THR A 98 -16.31 20.12 -4.96
CA THR A 98 -17.71 20.14 -5.42
C THR A 98 -17.85 20.13 -6.95
N GLN A 99 -16.76 20.35 -7.69
CA GLN A 99 -16.77 20.35 -9.16
C GLN A 99 -16.49 18.95 -9.72
N PRO A 100 -17.07 18.56 -10.86
CA PRO A 100 -16.75 17.28 -11.50
C PRO A 100 -15.27 17.20 -11.89
N ALA A 101 -14.68 16.01 -11.80
CA ALA A 101 -13.35 15.70 -12.30
C ALA A 101 -13.41 14.62 -13.37
N ASP A 102 -12.55 14.69 -14.38
CA ASP A 102 -12.33 13.58 -15.32
C ASP A 102 -11.13 12.72 -14.90
N THR A 103 -10.89 11.64 -15.64
CA THR A 103 -9.79 10.70 -15.39
C THR A 103 -8.69 10.79 -16.45
N ALA A 104 -8.68 11.84 -17.27
CA ALA A 104 -7.67 12.02 -18.31
C ALA A 104 -6.29 12.21 -17.67
N GLY A 105 -5.34 11.34 -18.00
CA GLY A 105 -3.99 11.34 -17.41
C GLY A 105 -3.85 10.55 -16.10
N MET A 106 -4.94 10.05 -15.52
CA MET A 106 -4.88 9.21 -14.32
C MET A 106 -4.02 7.96 -14.52
N HIS A 107 -4.04 7.37 -15.72
CA HIS A 107 -3.26 6.16 -16.03
C HIS A 107 -1.75 6.35 -15.75
N ASP A 108 -1.22 7.51 -16.10
CA ASP A 108 0.21 7.82 -16.01
C ASP A 108 0.62 8.39 -14.64
N ALA A 109 -0.32 9.01 -13.93
CA ALA A 109 -0.05 9.78 -12.72
C ALA A 109 -0.57 9.13 -11.41
N ARG A 110 -1.41 8.09 -11.49
CA ARG A 110 -1.88 7.36 -10.31
C ARG A 110 -0.73 6.64 -9.59
N ARG A 111 -0.84 6.57 -8.27
CA ARG A 111 0.13 5.93 -7.38
C ARG A 111 -0.51 4.82 -6.56
N ILE A 112 0.34 3.93 -6.09
CA ILE A 112 0.06 2.91 -5.09
C ILE A 112 0.97 3.14 -3.88
N ASP A 113 0.65 2.50 -2.76
CA ASP A 113 1.59 2.42 -1.64
C ASP A 113 2.73 1.47 -1.98
N ALA A 114 3.94 1.77 -1.48
CA ALA A 114 5.09 0.89 -1.64
C ALA A 114 4.84 -0.46 -0.94
N PRO A 115 5.08 -1.61 -1.61
CA PRO A 115 4.85 -2.94 -1.04
C PRO A 115 5.98 -3.38 -0.09
N SER A 116 6.57 -2.46 0.66
CA SER A 116 7.66 -2.72 1.62
C SER A 116 7.17 -2.85 3.06
N GLY A 117 5.93 -2.42 3.34
CA GLY A 117 5.43 -2.26 4.71
C GLY A 117 6.03 -1.06 5.45
N HIS A 118 6.88 -0.28 4.80
CA HIS A 118 7.47 0.93 5.36
C HIS A 118 6.59 2.16 5.00
N PRO A 119 6.37 3.11 5.93
CA PRO A 119 5.44 4.23 5.72
C PRO A 119 5.98 5.35 4.82
N ASP A 120 7.20 5.26 4.31
CA ASP A 120 7.91 6.34 3.60
C ASP A 120 7.40 6.63 2.19
N SER A 121 6.51 5.80 1.66
CA SER A 121 6.00 5.94 0.29
C SER A 121 4.55 5.47 0.18
N THR A 122 3.62 6.27 0.72
CA THR A 122 2.19 6.10 0.49
C THR A 122 1.71 6.92 -0.71
N ALA A 123 0.64 6.47 -1.37
CA ALA A 123 0.07 7.14 -2.53
C ALA A 123 -0.45 8.55 -2.21
N PHE A 124 -0.90 8.77 -0.98
CA PHE A 124 -1.34 10.08 -0.47
C PHE A 124 -0.16 10.99 -0.13
N GLY A 125 0.97 10.45 0.36
CA GLY A 125 2.03 11.26 0.96
C GLY A 125 1.50 12.15 2.10
N ASN A 126 2.24 13.19 2.47
CA ASN A 126 1.78 14.18 3.44
C ASN A 126 1.00 15.29 2.73
N ALA A 127 -0.33 15.16 2.69
CA ALA A 127 -1.24 16.13 2.05
C ALA A 127 -2.24 16.77 3.03
N TRP A 128 -2.03 16.62 4.34
CA TRP A 128 -2.93 17.18 5.34
C TRP A 128 -2.94 18.71 5.29
N GLY A 129 -4.13 19.30 5.11
CA GLY A 129 -4.31 20.75 5.07
C GLY A 129 -3.76 21.43 3.82
N SER A 130 -3.28 20.70 2.81
CA SER A 130 -2.80 21.30 1.55
C SER A 130 -3.94 21.81 0.67
N GLY A 131 -5.16 21.29 0.88
CA GLY A 131 -6.31 21.52 0.01
C GLY A 131 -6.35 20.58 -1.21
N ASP A 132 -5.35 19.71 -1.38
CA ASP A 132 -5.26 18.80 -2.52
C ASP A 132 -6.39 17.76 -2.51
N VAL A 133 -7.01 17.58 -3.67
CA VAL A 133 -8.01 16.54 -3.90
C VAL A 133 -7.35 15.36 -4.60
N PHE A 134 -7.67 14.16 -4.14
CA PHE A 134 -7.24 12.91 -4.74
C PHE A 134 -8.42 12.23 -5.40
N VAL A 135 -8.26 11.79 -6.66
CA VAL A 135 -9.13 10.80 -7.27
C VAL A 135 -8.62 9.42 -6.86
N VAL A 136 -9.41 8.70 -6.07
CA VAL A 136 -9.11 7.36 -5.57
C VAL A 136 -9.92 6.34 -6.38
N ASP A 137 -9.20 5.42 -7.02
CA ASP A 137 -9.78 4.22 -7.62
C ASP A 137 -9.93 3.15 -6.54
N LEU A 138 -11.18 2.74 -6.28
CA LEU A 138 -11.52 1.73 -5.27
C LEU A 138 -11.15 0.30 -5.74
N GLY A 139 -10.66 0.16 -6.97
CA GLY A 139 -10.14 -1.08 -7.52
C GLY A 139 -11.24 -2.09 -7.78
N PHE A 140 -11.03 -3.35 -7.39
CA PHE A 140 -11.87 -4.48 -7.78
C PHE A 140 -12.36 -5.31 -6.60
N SER A 141 -13.57 -5.86 -6.74
CA SER A 141 -14.11 -6.88 -5.84
C SER A 141 -13.34 -8.20 -5.96
N ALA A 142 -13.60 -9.16 -5.07
CA ALA A 142 -13.03 -10.50 -5.17
C ALA A 142 -13.36 -11.24 -6.47
N PHE A 143 -14.40 -10.80 -7.19
CA PHE A 143 -14.83 -11.37 -8.47
C PHE A 143 -14.42 -10.51 -9.67
N GLY A 144 -13.53 -9.53 -9.48
CA GLY A 144 -13.01 -8.69 -10.56
C GLY A 144 -13.97 -7.60 -11.04
N LEU A 145 -15.01 -7.26 -10.27
CA LEU A 145 -15.92 -6.17 -10.60
C LEU A 145 -15.33 -4.83 -10.14
N PRO A 146 -15.31 -3.78 -10.97
CA PRO A 146 -14.82 -2.47 -10.57
C PRO A 146 -15.70 -1.88 -9.47
N LEU A 147 -15.07 -1.27 -8.47
CA LEU A 147 -15.74 -0.70 -7.29
C LEU A 147 -15.97 0.81 -7.40
N GLY A 148 -15.46 1.43 -8.47
CA GLY A 148 -15.71 2.83 -8.82
C GLY A 148 -14.67 3.79 -8.24
N LEU A 149 -14.99 5.08 -8.34
CA LEU A 149 -14.08 6.18 -8.00
C LEU A 149 -14.68 7.05 -6.89
N ARG A 150 -13.80 7.62 -6.06
CA ARG A 150 -14.13 8.62 -5.04
C ARG A 150 -13.13 9.76 -5.08
N LYS A 151 -13.59 10.96 -4.72
CA LYS A 151 -12.68 12.06 -4.39
C LYS A 151 -12.44 12.08 -2.89
N VAL A 152 -11.20 12.32 -2.49
CA VAL A 152 -10.77 12.41 -1.09
C VAL A 152 -9.89 13.65 -0.93
N ARG A 153 -10.18 14.48 0.06
CA ARG A 153 -9.34 15.62 0.46
C ARG A 153 -8.97 15.48 1.94
N PRO A 154 -7.70 15.19 2.27
CA PRO A 154 -7.21 15.22 3.65
C PRO A 154 -7.32 16.64 4.23
N GLU A 155 -8.05 16.81 5.34
CA GLU A 155 -8.28 18.15 5.93
C GLU A 155 -7.34 18.39 7.11
N ALA A 156 -7.37 17.51 8.11
CA ALA A 156 -6.58 17.65 9.34
C ALA A 156 -6.29 16.31 9.99
N VAL A 157 -5.18 16.23 10.73
CA VAL A 157 -4.81 15.11 11.59
C VAL A 157 -4.23 15.65 12.89
N ASP A 158 -4.62 15.04 14.01
CA ASP A 158 -4.09 15.35 15.34
C ASP A 158 -3.87 14.05 16.15
N ALA A 159 -3.67 14.18 17.47
CA ALA A 159 -3.42 13.05 18.36
C ALA A 159 -4.62 12.10 18.49
N ASP A 160 -5.83 12.58 18.21
CA ASP A 160 -7.08 11.89 18.52
C ASP A 160 -7.81 11.43 17.25
N ALA A 161 -7.64 12.10 16.11
CA ALA A 161 -8.37 11.77 14.89
C ALA A 161 -7.71 12.21 13.57
N CYS A 162 -8.19 11.57 12.49
CA CYS A 162 -7.96 11.94 11.10
C CYS A 162 -9.27 12.45 10.49
N THR A 163 -9.27 13.65 9.92
CA THR A 163 -10.45 14.29 9.31
C THR A 163 -10.23 14.54 7.82
N PHE A 164 -11.12 14.03 6.98
CA PHE A 164 -11.04 14.21 5.53
C PHE A 164 -12.42 14.41 4.92
N THR A 165 -12.48 15.07 3.76
CA THR A 165 -13.71 15.24 3.00
C THR A 165 -13.74 14.26 1.84
N VAL A 166 -14.91 13.66 1.59
CA VAL A 166 -15.12 12.74 0.46
C VAL A 166 -16.24 13.24 -0.44
N ALA A 167 -16.19 12.88 -1.71
CA ALA A 167 -17.26 13.14 -2.68
C ALA A 167 -17.30 12.08 -3.79
N ASN A 168 -18.40 12.04 -4.53
CA ASN A 168 -18.46 11.34 -5.81
C ASN A 168 -17.61 12.08 -6.86
N LEU A 169 -17.26 11.40 -7.96
CA LEU A 169 -16.42 11.99 -9.01
C LEU A 169 -17.07 13.23 -9.67
N ASP A 170 -18.40 13.25 -9.77
CA ASP A 170 -19.20 14.37 -10.28
C ASP A 170 -19.30 15.57 -9.31
N GLY A 171 -18.70 15.46 -8.11
CA GLY A 171 -18.76 16.50 -7.08
C GLY A 171 -19.98 16.44 -6.17
N SER A 172 -20.86 15.45 -6.34
CA SER A 172 -22.01 15.23 -5.45
C SER A 172 -21.62 14.46 -4.18
N ASN A 173 -22.56 14.38 -3.22
CA ASN A 173 -22.42 13.65 -1.95
C ASN A 173 -21.15 14.03 -1.16
N VAL A 174 -20.88 15.34 -1.10
CA VAL A 174 -19.78 15.90 -0.32
C VAL A 174 -20.10 15.74 1.16
N ARG A 175 -19.20 15.10 1.89
CA ARG A 175 -19.33 14.92 3.34
C ARG A 175 -17.96 14.84 3.99
N GLN A 176 -17.90 15.30 5.23
CA GLN A 176 -16.72 15.15 6.07
C GLN A 176 -16.80 13.83 6.83
N VAL A 177 -15.66 13.15 6.94
CA VAL A 177 -15.47 11.92 7.69
C VAL A 177 -14.42 12.17 8.75
N ILE A 178 -14.69 11.69 9.96
CA ILE A 178 -13.76 11.73 11.10
C ILE A 178 -13.49 10.28 11.50
N VAL A 179 -12.22 9.88 11.45
CA VAL A 179 -11.76 8.57 11.88
C VAL A 179 -10.98 8.77 13.18
N PRO A 180 -11.52 8.34 14.34
CA PRO A 180 -10.81 8.42 15.61
C PRO A 180 -9.62 7.47 15.60
N LYS A 181 -8.51 7.88 16.20
CA LYS A 181 -7.35 7.03 16.42
C LYS A 181 -7.62 6.08 17.59
N ASP A 182 -7.20 4.83 17.43
CA ASP A 182 -7.26 3.83 18.49
C ASP A 182 -5.85 3.37 18.88
N PRO A 183 -5.30 3.82 20.02
CA PRO A 183 -3.93 3.49 20.41
C PRO A 183 -3.72 2.00 20.75
N THR A 184 -4.78 1.18 20.77
CA THR A 184 -4.69 -0.26 21.00
C THR A 184 -4.37 -1.07 19.75
N CYS A 185 -4.48 -0.46 18.56
CA CYS A 185 -4.15 -1.08 17.28
C CYS A 185 -3.09 -0.27 16.50
N GLY A 186 -2.50 -0.88 15.47
CA GLY A 186 -1.53 -0.19 14.60
C GLY A 186 -2.21 0.74 13.60
N HIS A 187 -3.43 0.41 13.19
CA HIS A 187 -4.20 1.15 12.20
C HIS A 187 -5.69 1.13 12.53
N THR A 188 -6.35 2.24 12.25
CA THR A 188 -7.80 2.35 12.23
C THR A 188 -8.26 2.38 10.77
N TYR A 189 -9.28 1.60 10.45
CA TYR A 189 -9.71 1.36 9.07
C TYR A 189 -11.02 2.09 8.77
N PHE A 190 -11.21 2.50 7.52
CA PHE A 190 -12.43 3.11 7.01
C PHE A 190 -12.88 2.40 5.73
N THR A 191 -14.20 2.29 5.52
CA THR A 191 -14.77 1.84 4.25
C THR A 191 -15.78 2.81 3.64
N PHE A 192 -15.72 2.98 2.33
CA PHE A 192 -16.68 3.76 1.54
C PHE A 192 -18.01 3.03 1.31
N THR A 193 -18.11 1.74 1.66
CA THR A 193 -19.30 0.91 1.40
C THR A 193 -20.51 1.41 2.21
N ASN A 194 -20.27 1.75 3.47
CA ASN A 194 -21.29 2.26 4.41
C ASN A 194 -20.77 3.46 5.23
N ASP A 195 -19.64 4.05 4.83
CA ASP A 195 -18.99 5.16 5.52
C ASP A 195 -18.70 4.89 6.99
N ALA A 196 -18.30 3.65 7.31
CA ALA A 196 -18.00 3.25 8.67
C ALA A 196 -16.50 3.15 8.93
N VAL A 197 -16.14 3.48 10.16
CA VAL A 197 -14.88 3.03 10.77
C VAL A 197 -15.03 1.54 11.05
N VAL A 198 -14.07 0.75 10.60
CA VAL A 198 -14.04 -0.70 10.78
C VAL A 198 -13.19 -0.99 12.02
N ALA A 199 -13.77 -1.73 12.95
CA ALA A 199 -13.13 -2.20 14.17
C ALA A 199 -12.20 -3.39 13.91
#